data_AF-A0A174SQ23-F1
#
_entry.id   AF-A0A174SQ23-F1
#
_cell.length_a   1.000
_cell.length_b   1.000
_cell.length_c   1.000
_cell.angle_alpha   90.00
_cell.angle_beta   90.00
_cell.angle_gamma   90.00
#
_symmetry.space_group_name_H-M   'P 1'
#
loop_
_entity.id
_entity.type
_entity.pdbx_description
1 polymer ?
#
loop_
_entity_poly.entity_id
_entity_poly.type
_entity_poly.pdbx_seq_one_letter_code
_entity_poly.pdbx_strand_id
1 'polypeptide(L)'
;MTEYQWAGDLLLSEKTDGRIIWYCYDSQANLIFVTIRGITYFYVRNVQGDIIALVDADGKVVVKYTSDSWGKVIAVTGELADTVGVQNPFRYKGYYYDNETGMYYLKSRYYDAEIKRFICADGYFSTGVGKHDCNMFLYCNNNPIMNVDVNGYSFISFVKKINIICKGYCRCGK
;
A
#
# COMPACT_ATOMS: atom_id res chain seq x y z
N MET A 1 16.61 -14.72 8.67
CA MET A 1 16.53 -14.15 7.31
C MET A 1 15.09 -14.22 6.87
N THR A 2 14.52 -13.12 6.37
CA THR A 2 13.14 -13.08 5.91
C THR A 2 13.05 -13.55 4.46
N GLU A 3 12.24 -14.56 4.20
CA GLU A 3 11.98 -15.10 2.86
C GLU A 3 10.60 -14.64 2.39
N TYR A 4 10.50 -14.13 1.16
CA TYR A 4 9.24 -13.68 0.57
C TYR A 4 8.86 -14.59 -0.60
N GLN A 5 7.59 -14.98 -0.67
CA GLN A 5 7.02 -15.76 -1.77
C GLN A 5 6.02 -14.90 -2.53
N TRP A 6 6.19 -14.83 -3.85
CA TRP A 6 5.42 -13.96 -4.73
C TRP A 6 4.69 -14.75 -5.81
N ALA A 7 3.50 -14.30 -6.19
CA ALA A 7 2.81 -14.73 -7.41
C ALA A 7 2.61 -13.50 -8.31
N GLY A 8 3.50 -13.37 -9.30
CA GLY A 8 3.62 -12.12 -10.05
C GLY A 8 3.94 -10.97 -9.11
N ASP A 9 3.04 -9.99 -9.07
CA ASP A 9 3.15 -8.76 -8.27
C ASP A 9 2.60 -8.88 -6.83
N LEU A 10 2.00 -10.02 -6.47
CA LEU A 10 1.32 -10.21 -5.19
C LEU A 10 2.18 -10.99 -4.20
N LEU A 11 2.34 -10.45 -3.00
CA LEU A 11 3.05 -11.12 -1.91
C LEU A 11 2.15 -12.19 -1.30
N LEU A 12 2.46 -13.45 -1.52
CA LEU A 12 1.64 -14.55 -0.99
C LEU A 12 2.00 -14.89 0.45
N SER A 13 3.28 -14.81 0.81
CA SER A 13 3.72 -15.05 2.18
C SER A 13 5.08 -14.46 2.48
N GLU A 14 5.29 -14.16 3.76
CA GLU A 14 6.59 -13.86 4.34
C GLU A 14 6.91 -14.89 5.42
N LYS A 15 8.16 -15.34 5.45
CA LYS A 15 8.67 -16.29 6.43
C LYS A 15 9.85 -15.68 7.18
N THR A 16 9.67 -15.50 8.48
CA THR A 16 10.68 -14.93 9.38
C THR A 16 10.88 -15.88 10.54
N ASP A 17 12.10 -16.40 10.70
CA ASP A 17 12.49 -17.30 11.79
C ASP A 17 11.53 -18.49 12.00
N GLY A 18 11.11 -19.10 10.87
CA GLY A 18 10.20 -20.24 10.85
C GLY A 18 8.71 -19.90 11.03
N ARG A 19 8.36 -18.64 11.31
CA ARG A 19 6.97 -18.17 11.32
C ARG A 19 6.59 -17.71 9.92
N ILE A 20 5.43 -18.16 9.43
CA ILE A 20 4.92 -17.78 8.12
C ILE A 20 3.64 -16.96 8.31
N ILE A 21 3.55 -15.85 7.60
CA ILE A 21 2.32 -15.10 7.41
C ILE A 21 1.86 -15.32 5.98
N TRP A 22 0.60 -15.70 5.80
CA TRP A 22 -0.01 -15.91 4.49
C TRP A 22 -1.00 -14.80 4.18
N TYR A 23 -0.97 -14.31 2.95
CA TYR A 23 -1.90 -13.30 2.43
C TYR A 23 -2.73 -13.91 1.33
N CYS A 24 -4.05 -13.75 1.42
CA CYS A 24 -4.97 -14.22 0.39
C CYS A 24 -5.61 -13.03 -0.33
N TYR A 25 -5.78 -13.17 -1.64
CA TYR A 25 -6.34 -12.15 -2.51
C TYR A 25 -7.53 -12.71 -3.30
N ASP A 26 -8.45 -11.84 -3.70
CA ASP A 26 -9.49 -12.18 -4.67
C ASP A 26 -8.94 -12.17 -6.12
N SER A 27 -9.81 -12.46 -7.09
CA SER A 27 -9.46 -12.44 -8.51
C SER A 27 -9.13 -11.04 -9.06
N GLN A 28 -9.43 -9.98 -8.29
CA GLN A 28 -9.13 -8.58 -8.60
C GLN A 28 -7.89 -8.06 -7.85
N ALA A 29 -7.14 -8.95 -7.19
CA ALA A 29 -5.97 -8.64 -6.37
C ALA A 29 -6.25 -7.80 -5.12
N ASN A 30 -7.47 -7.84 -4.58
CA ASN A 30 -7.78 -7.25 -3.29
C ASN A 30 -7.50 -8.25 -2.15
N LEU A 31 -6.80 -7.82 -1.10
CA LEU A 31 -6.55 -8.62 0.10
C LEU A 31 -7.86 -9.08 0.77
N ILE A 32 -8.08 -10.37 0.97
CA ILE A 32 -9.30 -10.87 1.64
C ILE A 32 -9.00 -11.11 3.12
N PHE A 33 -7.97 -11.90 3.39
CA PHE A 33 -7.58 -12.26 4.75
C PHE A 33 -6.07 -12.48 4.87
N VAL A 34 -5.61 -12.45 6.11
CA VAL A 34 -4.25 -12.79 6.51
C VAL A 34 -4.30 -13.95 7.49
N THR A 35 -3.40 -14.92 7.33
CA THR A 35 -3.24 -16.01 8.30
C THR A 35 -1.91 -15.85 9.01
N ILE A 36 -1.97 -15.64 10.32
CA ILE A 36 -0.82 -15.43 11.19
C ILE A 36 -0.83 -16.53 12.24
N ARG A 37 0.25 -17.34 12.30
CA ARG A 37 0.37 -18.47 13.24
C ARG A 37 -0.81 -19.46 13.16
N GLY A 38 -1.36 -19.66 11.95
CA GLY A 38 -2.50 -20.56 11.72
C GLY A 38 -3.87 -19.98 12.03
N ILE A 39 -3.96 -18.74 12.51
CA ILE A 39 -5.22 -18.04 12.76
C ILE A 39 -5.49 -17.05 11.64
N THR A 40 -6.69 -17.11 11.06
CA THR A 40 -7.11 -16.24 9.96
C THR A 40 -7.85 -15.01 10.47
N TYR A 41 -7.47 -13.84 9.95
CA TYR A 41 -8.10 -12.56 10.20
C TYR A 41 -8.52 -11.91 8.89
N PHE A 42 -9.71 -11.32 8.84
CA PHE A 42 -10.27 -10.73 7.63
C PHE A 42 -10.06 -9.23 7.59
N TYR A 43 -9.70 -8.71 6.42
CA TYR A 43 -9.45 -7.30 6.21
C TYR A 43 -10.76 -6.51 6.10
N VAL A 44 -10.90 -5.47 6.91
CA VAL A 44 -11.95 -4.46 6.77
C VAL A 44 -11.36 -3.21 6.13
N ARG A 45 -12.01 -2.73 5.07
CA ARG A 45 -11.55 -1.59 4.27
C ARG A 45 -12.54 -0.43 4.26
N ASN A 46 -12.02 0.77 4.10
CA ASN A 46 -12.82 1.93 3.74
C ASN A 46 -13.04 2.00 2.21
N VAL A 47 -13.78 3.02 1.75
CA VAL A 47 -14.07 3.23 0.32
C VAL A 47 -12.83 3.55 -0.53
N GLN A 48 -11.76 4.05 0.08
CA GLN A 48 -10.49 4.36 -0.59
C GLN A 48 -9.58 3.13 -0.71
N GLY A 49 -9.97 2.01 -0.10
CA GLY A 49 -9.19 0.77 -0.08
C GLY A 49 -8.20 0.68 1.08
N ASP A 50 -8.22 1.61 2.03
CA ASP A 50 -7.37 1.54 3.22
C ASP A 50 -7.86 0.42 4.14
N ILE A 51 -6.94 -0.39 4.63
CA ILE A 51 -7.22 -1.37 5.68
C ILE A 51 -7.34 -0.62 7.01
N ILE A 52 -8.55 -0.59 7.56
CA ILE A 52 -8.89 0.14 8.79
C ILE A 52 -9.06 -0.78 9.99
N ALA A 53 -9.28 -2.08 9.77
CA ALA A 53 -9.39 -3.06 10.84
C ALA A 53 -9.12 -4.49 10.36
N LEU A 54 -8.83 -5.36 11.35
CA LEU A 54 -8.83 -6.81 11.21
C LEU A 54 -9.91 -7.38 12.13
N VAL A 55 -10.68 -8.33 11.60
CA VAL A 55 -11.69 -9.08 12.35
C VAL A 55 -11.33 -10.56 12.42
N ASP A 56 -11.70 -11.21 13.52
CA ASP A 56 -11.57 -12.66 13.66
C ASP A 56 -12.71 -13.42 12.93
N ALA A 57 -12.74 -14.74 13.07
CA ALA A 57 -13.73 -15.61 12.46
C ALA A 57 -15.17 -15.36 12.95
N ASP A 58 -15.33 -14.79 14.14
CA ASP A 58 -16.63 -14.44 14.74
C ASP A 58 -17.07 -13.01 14.35
N GLY A 59 -16.25 -12.30 13.58
CA GLY A 59 -16.51 -10.93 13.15
C GLY A 59 -16.18 -9.87 14.21
N LYS A 60 -15.51 -10.24 15.30
CA LYS A 60 -15.07 -9.28 16.33
C LYS A 60 -13.83 -8.53 15.81
N VAL A 61 -13.85 -7.21 15.95
CA VAL A 61 -12.70 -6.35 15.62
C VAL A 61 -11.59 -6.57 16.65
N VAL A 62 -10.47 -7.12 16.20
CA VAL A 62 -9.29 -7.41 17.05
C VAL A 62 -8.17 -6.40 16.89
N VAL A 63 -8.13 -5.72 15.74
CA VAL A 63 -7.18 -4.63 15.45
C VAL A 63 -7.90 -3.52 14.70
N LYS A 64 -7.58 -2.26 15.03
CA LYS A 64 -8.03 -1.07 14.31
C LYS A 64 -6.84 -0.16 14.01
N TYR A 65 -6.73 0.24 12.76
CA TYR A 65 -5.72 1.18 12.26
C TYR A 65 -6.37 2.55 12.04
N THR A 66 -5.75 3.59 12.59
CA THR A 66 -6.13 4.98 12.34
C THR A 66 -4.98 5.67 11.64
N SER A 67 -5.24 6.20 10.45
CA SER A 67 -4.26 6.94 9.66
C SER A 67 -4.84 8.27 9.19
N ASP A 68 -3.97 9.22 8.86
CA ASP A 68 -4.40 10.46 8.21
C ASP A 68 -4.65 10.26 6.69
N SER A 69 -5.07 11.33 6.01
CA SER A 69 -5.35 11.31 4.57
C SER A 69 -4.14 11.06 3.67
N TRP A 70 -2.92 11.03 4.24
CA TRP A 70 -1.66 10.77 3.55
C TRP A 70 -1.08 9.40 3.91
N GLY A 71 -1.79 8.61 4.73
CA GLY A 71 -1.37 7.28 5.15
C GLY A 71 -0.47 7.27 6.37
N LYS A 72 -0.22 8.41 7.04
CA LYS A 72 0.55 8.43 8.29
C LYS A 72 -0.27 7.73 9.37
N VAL A 73 0.32 6.70 9.99
CA VAL A 73 -0.31 5.94 11.07
C VAL A 73 -0.36 6.80 12.33
N ILE A 74 -1.56 7.08 12.82
CA ILE A 74 -1.82 7.86 14.03
C ILE A 74 -1.92 6.92 15.24
N ALA A 75 -2.62 5.79 15.09
CA ALA A 75 -2.81 4.83 16.16
C ALA A 75 -3.10 3.43 15.63
N VAL A 76 -2.61 2.42 16.34
CA VAL A 76 -3.00 1.02 16.20
C VAL A 76 -3.59 0.59 17.54
N THR A 77 -4.83 0.12 17.54
CA THR A 77 -5.58 -0.19 18.77
C THR A 77 -6.30 -1.52 18.64
N GLY A 78 -6.78 -2.08 19.76
CA GLY A 78 -7.46 -3.38 19.80
C GLY A 78 -6.69 -4.42 20.62
N GLU A 79 -7.36 -5.53 20.92
CA GLU A 79 -6.84 -6.60 21.78
C GLU A 79 -5.56 -7.24 21.22
N LEU A 80 -5.43 -7.30 19.89
CA LEU A 80 -4.28 -7.90 19.21
C LEU A 80 -3.40 -6.86 18.50
N ALA A 81 -3.48 -5.58 18.90
CA ALA A 81 -2.73 -4.48 18.29
C ALA A 81 -1.21 -4.75 18.29
N ASP A 82 -0.63 -5.11 19.44
CA ASP A 82 0.81 -5.32 19.61
C ASP A 82 1.33 -6.65 19.05
N THR A 83 0.43 -7.50 18.53
CA THR A 83 0.79 -8.81 17.97
C THR A 83 0.40 -8.90 16.50
N VAL A 84 -0.86 -9.16 16.20
CA VAL A 84 -1.42 -9.23 14.83
C VAL A 84 -1.32 -7.87 14.16
N GLY A 85 -1.60 -6.79 14.89
CA GLY A 85 -1.63 -5.44 14.33
C GLY A 85 -0.28 -4.96 13.81
N VAL A 86 0.78 -5.21 14.58
CA VAL A 86 2.17 -4.93 14.18
C VAL A 86 2.63 -5.88 13.07
N GLN A 87 2.25 -7.17 13.14
CA GLN A 87 2.68 -8.18 12.16
C GLN A 87 2.03 -8.04 10.79
N ASN A 88 0.84 -7.45 10.68
CA ASN A 88 0.22 -7.18 9.39
C ASN A 88 0.87 -5.92 8.74
N PRO A 89 1.56 -6.07 7.59
CA PRO A 89 2.18 -4.96 6.89
C PRO A 89 1.19 -4.18 6.03
N PHE A 90 0.07 -4.78 5.62
CA PHE A 90 -0.84 -4.10 4.68
C PHE A 90 -1.76 -3.11 5.38
N ARG A 91 -1.68 -1.83 4.98
CA ARG A 91 -2.42 -0.72 5.61
C ARG A 91 -3.05 0.24 4.59
N TYR A 92 -2.48 1.44 4.45
CA TYR A 92 -2.95 2.50 3.57
C TYR A 92 -3.01 2.05 2.11
N LYS A 93 -4.18 2.15 1.47
CA LYS A 93 -4.50 1.69 0.11
C LYS A 93 -4.01 0.26 -0.22
N GLY A 94 -3.82 -0.58 0.79
CA GLY A 94 -3.26 -1.93 0.63
C GLY A 94 -1.76 -1.98 0.32
N TYR A 95 -1.01 -0.89 0.56
CA TYR A 95 0.44 -0.90 0.44
C TYR A 95 1.09 -1.66 1.60
N TYR A 96 2.27 -2.22 1.33
CA TYR A 96 3.11 -2.86 2.32
C TYR A 96 3.80 -1.79 3.17
N TYR A 97 3.48 -1.74 4.46
CA TYR A 97 4.10 -0.86 5.44
C TYR A 97 5.28 -1.59 6.08
N ASP A 98 6.47 -1.00 5.92
CA ASP A 98 7.67 -1.46 6.60
C ASP A 98 7.77 -0.76 7.97
N ASN A 99 7.60 -1.54 9.04
CA ASN A 99 7.67 -1.03 10.41
C ASN A 99 9.09 -0.55 10.79
N GLU A 100 10.15 -1.05 10.16
CA GLU A 100 11.53 -0.66 10.50
C GLU A 100 11.84 0.75 10.01
N THR A 101 11.40 1.08 8.79
CA THR A 101 11.62 2.40 8.18
C THR A 101 10.48 3.38 8.43
N GLY A 102 9.28 2.88 8.74
CA GLY A 102 8.07 3.68 8.85
C GLY A 102 7.49 4.12 7.50
N MET A 103 7.90 3.47 6.41
CA MET A 103 7.56 3.83 5.03
C MET A 103 6.69 2.77 4.35
N TYR A 104 6.04 3.16 3.25
CA TYR A 104 5.29 2.24 2.40
C TYR A 104 6.08 1.85 1.18
N TYR A 105 6.14 0.56 0.88
CA TYR A 105 6.70 0.06 -0.37
C TYR A 105 5.60 -0.08 -1.44
N LEU A 106 5.71 0.73 -2.50
CA LEU A 106 4.78 0.74 -3.64
C LEU A 106 5.39 0.02 -4.85
N LYS A 107 6.08 -1.12 -4.62
CA LYS A 107 6.78 -1.95 -5.63
C LYS A 107 7.98 -1.29 -6.31
N SER A 108 7.83 -0.13 -6.89
CA SER A 108 8.93 0.57 -7.57
C SER A 108 9.68 1.52 -6.65
N ARG A 109 8.99 2.11 -5.67
CA ARG A 109 9.51 3.17 -4.81
C ARG A 109 8.98 3.07 -3.38
N TYR A 110 9.77 3.60 -2.46
CA TYR A 110 9.34 3.85 -1.09
C TYR A 110 8.66 5.22 -0.98
N TYR A 111 7.48 5.23 -0.39
CA TYR A 111 6.69 6.39 -0.06
C TYR A 111 6.78 6.66 1.44
N ASP A 112 7.17 7.89 1.79
CA ASP A 112 7.20 8.38 3.15
C ASP A 112 5.96 9.25 3.39
N ALA A 113 5.09 8.77 4.28
CA ALA A 113 3.86 9.45 4.65
C ALA A 113 4.10 10.65 5.59
N GLU A 114 5.24 10.71 6.29
CA GLU A 114 5.60 11.82 7.18
C GLU A 114 5.84 13.09 6.35
N ILE A 115 6.66 12.97 5.30
CA ILE A 115 6.97 14.07 4.39
C ILE A 115 6.06 14.12 3.16
N LYS A 116 5.17 13.12 3.00
CA LYS A 116 4.12 13.05 1.97
C LYS A 116 4.69 12.93 0.55
N ARG A 117 5.80 12.21 0.39
CA ARG A 117 6.57 12.13 -0.87
C ARG A 117 7.19 10.75 -1.06
N PHE A 118 7.56 10.43 -2.29
CA PHE A 118 8.52 9.36 -2.53
C PHE A 118 9.92 9.80 -2.10
N ILE A 119 10.72 8.86 -1.61
CA ILE A 119 12.13 9.13 -1.25
C ILE A 119 13.08 8.98 -2.45
N CYS A 120 12.60 8.36 -3.54
CA CYS A 120 13.34 8.21 -4.79
C CYS A 120 12.63 8.96 -5.92
N ALA A 121 13.43 9.54 -6.81
CA ALA A 121 12.93 10.17 -8.02
C ALA A 121 12.24 9.15 -8.93
N ASP A 122 11.16 9.56 -9.57
CA ASP A 122 10.51 8.80 -10.64
C ASP A 122 11.45 8.60 -11.82
N GLY A 123 11.28 7.49 -12.54
CA GLY A 123 11.92 7.29 -13.84
C GLY A 123 11.32 8.18 -14.93
N TYR A 124 10.11 8.72 -14.72
CA TYR A 124 9.47 9.66 -15.63
C TYR A 124 9.80 11.11 -15.27
N PHE A 125 10.47 11.80 -16.20
CA PHE A 125 10.88 13.21 -16.04
C PHE A 125 9.73 14.21 -16.19
N SER A 126 8.61 13.80 -16.79
CA SER A 126 7.41 14.61 -16.92
C SER A 126 6.18 13.72 -16.99
N THR A 127 5.15 14.03 -16.21
CA THR A 127 3.85 13.35 -16.29
C THR A 127 2.92 13.97 -17.35
N GLY A 128 3.21 15.18 -17.82
CA GLY A 128 2.38 15.91 -18.79
C GLY A 128 1.01 16.38 -18.27
N VAL A 129 0.84 16.46 -16.93
CA VAL A 129 -0.40 16.82 -16.22
C VAL A 129 -0.24 18.10 -15.34
N GLY A 130 0.09 19.24 -15.95
CA GLY A 130 -0.04 20.56 -15.31
C GLY A 130 1.22 21.08 -14.59
N LYS A 131 1.03 21.94 -13.57
CA LYS A 131 2.13 22.71 -12.95
C LYS A 131 3.15 21.89 -12.15
N HIS A 132 2.86 20.62 -11.87
CA HIS A 132 3.72 19.76 -11.04
C HIS A 132 4.43 18.66 -11.84
N ASP A 133 4.42 18.75 -13.16
CA ASP A 133 4.82 17.67 -14.07
C ASP A 133 6.24 17.17 -13.87
N CYS A 134 7.15 18.07 -13.49
CA CYS A 134 8.56 17.75 -13.33
C CYS A 134 8.94 17.39 -11.88
N ASN A 135 7.98 17.30 -10.95
CA ASN A 135 8.27 16.89 -9.58
C ASN A 135 8.33 15.36 -9.48
N MET A 136 9.54 14.81 -9.64
CA MET A 136 9.81 13.37 -9.63
C MET A 136 9.56 12.68 -8.28
N PHE A 137 9.32 13.42 -7.19
CA PHE A 137 9.07 12.86 -5.85
C PHE A 137 7.59 12.92 -5.44
N LEU A 138 6.73 13.37 -6.34
CA LEU A 138 5.34 13.70 -6.05
C LEU A 138 4.49 12.43 -5.87
N TYR A 139 3.78 12.34 -4.74
CA TYR A 139 2.78 11.31 -4.52
C TYR A 139 1.38 11.81 -4.92
N CYS A 140 0.65 11.02 -5.71
CA CYS A 140 -0.76 11.24 -6.05
C CYS A 140 -1.12 12.65 -6.55
N ASN A 141 -0.20 13.33 -7.24
CA ASN A 141 -0.35 14.73 -7.66
C ASN A 141 -0.79 15.69 -6.54
N ASN A 142 -0.24 15.52 -5.32
CA ASN A 142 -0.65 16.25 -4.12
C ASN A 142 -2.12 16.09 -3.70
N ASN A 143 -2.84 15.10 -4.25
CA ASN A 143 -4.23 14.84 -3.94
C ASN A 143 -4.48 13.33 -3.68
N PRO A 144 -3.99 12.80 -2.54
CA PRO A 144 -4.13 11.40 -2.18
C PRO A 144 -5.59 10.98 -1.88
N ILE A 145 -6.49 11.94 -1.65
CA ILE A 145 -7.90 11.67 -1.41
C ILE A 145 -8.59 11.28 -2.72
N MET A 146 -8.27 11.99 -3.82
CA MET A 146 -8.90 11.76 -5.13
C MET A 146 -8.09 10.83 -6.04
N ASN A 147 -6.82 10.58 -5.72
CA ASN A 147 -5.92 9.81 -6.54
C ASN A 147 -5.32 8.60 -5.80
N VAL A 148 -4.92 7.58 -6.55
CA VAL A 148 -4.27 6.36 -6.06
C VAL A 148 -3.10 6.04 -6.97
N ASP A 149 -1.92 5.77 -6.42
CA ASP A 149 -0.78 5.24 -7.19
C ASP A 149 -0.60 3.75 -6.89
N VAL A 150 -0.89 2.88 -7.86
CA VAL A 150 -0.98 1.42 -7.64
C VAL A 150 0.40 0.75 -7.60
N ASN A 151 1.38 1.32 -8.28
CA ASN A 151 2.68 0.69 -8.53
C ASN A 151 3.86 1.65 -8.33
N GLY A 152 3.60 2.84 -7.80
CA GLY A 152 4.60 3.85 -7.57
C GLY A 152 5.14 4.47 -8.86
N TYR A 153 4.42 4.46 -9.97
CA TYR A 153 4.84 5.14 -11.22
C TYR A 153 3.87 6.22 -11.67
N SER A 154 2.58 6.03 -11.42
CA SER A 154 1.56 6.94 -11.91
C SER A 154 0.29 6.79 -11.09
N PHE A 155 -0.36 7.92 -10.85
CA PHE A 155 -1.63 7.93 -10.16
C PHE A 155 -2.81 7.77 -11.11
N ILE A 156 -3.88 7.18 -10.61
CA ILE A 156 -5.19 7.08 -11.24
C ILE A 156 -6.15 7.95 -10.42
N SER A 157 -7.01 8.73 -11.08
CA SER A 157 -7.97 9.60 -10.42
C SER A 157 -9.36 8.97 -10.34
N PHE A 158 -9.99 9.05 -9.16
CA PHE A 158 -11.31 8.49 -8.90
C PHE A 158 -12.42 9.14 -9.75
N VAL A 159 -12.26 10.41 -10.12
CA VAL A 159 -13.25 11.19 -10.91
C VAL A 159 -13.12 10.96 -12.41
N LYS A 160 -11.97 10.47 -12.88
CA LYS A 160 -11.71 10.18 -14.29
C LYS A 160 -11.44 8.69 -14.46
N LYS A 161 -12.51 7.91 -14.67
CA LYS A 161 -12.46 6.72 -15.54
C LYS A 161 -12.23 7.16 -16.99
N ILE A 162 -11.17 7.90 -17.25
CA ILE A 162 -10.69 8.25 -18.59
C ILE A 162 -9.20 7.99 -18.55
N ASN A 163 -8.77 6.96 -19.29
CA ASN A 163 -7.40 6.55 -19.57
C ASN A 163 -6.33 7.63 -19.30
N ILE A 164 -5.83 7.70 -18.07
CA ILE A 164 -4.50 8.25 -17.81
C ILE A 164 -3.57 7.05 -17.88
N ILE A 165 -3.29 6.61 -19.11
CA ILE A 165 -2.06 5.87 -19.33
C ILE A 165 -1.02 6.98 -19.44
N CYS A 166 -0.14 7.12 -18.44
CA CYS A 166 1.10 7.86 -18.60
C CYS A 166 1.94 7.12 -19.66
N LYS A 167 1.63 7.30 -20.95
CA LYS A 167 2.50 6.88 -22.06
C LYS A 167 3.57 7.95 -22.23
N GLY A 168 4.49 8.01 -21.27
CA GLY A 168 5.72 8.76 -21.37
C GLY A 168 6.87 7.88 -21.87
N TYR A 169 6.73 7.23 -23.02
CA TYR A 169 7.91 6.68 -23.69
C TYR A 169 8.69 7.85 -24.30
N CYS A 170 9.74 8.32 -23.63
CA CYS A 170 10.79 9.03 -24.34
C CYS A 170 11.48 8.03 -25.26
N ARG A 171 11.12 8.02 -26.56
CA ARG A 171 12.00 7.49 -27.59
C ARG A 171 13.23 8.38 -27.62
N CYS A 172 14.35 7.85 -27.12
CA CYS A 172 15.66 8.40 -27.45
C CYS A 172 15.85 8.18 -28.95
N GLY A 173 15.65 9.24 -29.73
CA GLY A 173 15.90 9.28 -31.16
C GLY A 173 16.99 10.31 -31.42
N LYS A 174 18.20 9.78 -31.66
CA LYS A 174 19.39 10.34 -32.32
C LYS A 174 19.63 11.84 -32.24
#